data_AF-A0A373VX74-F1
#
_entry.id   AF-A0A373VX74-F1
#
_cell.length_a   1.000
_cell.length_b   1.000
_cell.length_c   1.000
_cell.angle_alpha   90.00
_cell.angle_beta   90.00
_cell.angle_gamma   90.00
#
_symmetry.space_group_name_H-M   'P 1'
#
loop_
_entity.id
_entity.type
_entity.pdbx_description
1 polymer ?
#
loop_
_entity_poly.entity_id
_entity_poly.type
_entity_poly.pdbx_seq_one_letter_code
_entity_poly.pdbx_strand_id
1 'polypeptide(L)' 'MEDLQKVCDLLTATLKETRNLRKLKKLYYDKSTETVTATFECGGTKKANVAGDSGTAMISDIIKQII' A
#
# COMPACT_ATOMS: atom_id res chain seq x y z
N MET A 1 0.87 2.88 19.15
CA MET A 1 0.59 3.45 17.81
C MET A 1 0.90 2.35 16.80
N GLU A 2 0.07 2.17 15.78
CA GLU A 2 0.23 1.08 14.81
C GLU A 2 1.53 1.23 14.00
N ASP A 3 2.11 0.11 13.58
CA ASP A 3 3.25 0.10 12.64
C ASP A 3 2.71 0.00 11.22
N LEU A 4 2.34 1.15 10.65
CA LEU A 4 1.69 1.23 9.34
C LEU A 4 2.59 0.78 8.19
N GLN A 5 3.91 0.94 8.33
CA GLN A 5 4.85 0.39 7.34
C GLN A 5 4.87 -1.13 7.41
N LYS A 6 4.90 -1.74 8.61
CA LYS A 6 4.80 -3.20 8.75
C LYS A 6 3.50 -3.75 8.20
N VAL A 7 2.38 -3.04 8.36
CA VAL A 7 1.11 -3.38 7.71
C VAL A 7 1.27 -3.37 6.18
N CYS A 8 1.89 -2.33 5.61
CA CYS A 8 2.17 -2.25 4.17
C CYS A 8 3.06 -3.40 3.67
N ASP A 9 4.07 -3.81 4.44
CA ASP A 9 4.97 -4.91 4.06
C ASP A 9 4.22 -6.26 4.01
N LEU A 10 3.41 -6.56 5.03
CA LEU A 10 2.58 -7.77 5.09
C LEU A 10 1.48 -7.76 4.02
N LEU A 11 0.86 -6.60 3.79
CA LEU A 11 -0.14 -6.43 2.75
C LEU A 11 0.48 -6.60 1.36
N THR A 12 1.71 -6.11 1.14
CA THR A 12 2.44 -6.33 -0.12
C THR A 12 2.58 -7.82 -0.41
N ALA A 13 3.03 -8.61 0.57
CA ALA A 13 3.16 -10.06 0.40
C ALA A 13 1.81 -10.71 0.08
N THR A 14 0.76 -10.34 0.80
CA THR A 14 -0.61 -10.85 0.57
C THR A 14 -1.15 -10.49 -0.82
N LEU A 15 -1.02 -9.23 -1.25
CA LEU A 15 -1.58 -8.75 -2.51
C LEU A 15 -0.86 -9.31 -3.74
N LYS A 16 0.43 -9.67 -3.62
CA LYS A 16 1.17 -10.36 -4.69
C LYS A 16 0.61 -11.75 -5.03
N GLU A 17 -0.06 -12.40 -4.09
CA GLU A 17 -0.74 -13.69 -4.33
C GLU A 17 -2.07 -13.52 -5.07
N THR A 18 -2.54 -12.27 -5.28
CA THR A 18 -3.74 -11.99 -6.07
C THR A 18 -3.41 -11.80 -7.55
N ARG A 19 -4.31 -12.21 -8.42
CA ARG A 19 -4.12 -12.06 -9.88
C ARG A 19 -3.88 -10.62 -10.31
N ASN A 20 -4.56 -9.65 -9.69
CA ASN A 20 -4.55 -8.26 -10.13
C ASN A 20 -3.27 -7.52 -9.72
N LEU A 21 -2.71 -7.85 -8.55
CA LEU A 21 -1.55 -7.15 -7.98
C LEU A 21 -0.29 -8.05 -7.89
N ARG A 22 -0.24 -9.13 -8.68
CA ARG A 22 0.91 -10.04 -8.74
C ARG A 22 2.25 -9.35 -9.01
N LYS A 23 2.23 -8.25 -9.77
CA LYS A 23 3.41 -7.43 -10.09
C LYS A 23 3.69 -6.32 -9.08
N LEU A 24 2.96 -6.25 -7.97
CA LEU A 24 3.24 -5.30 -6.89
C LEU A 24 4.59 -5.66 -6.27
N LYS A 25 5.52 -4.70 -6.25
CA LYS A 25 6.85 -4.89 -5.69
C LYS A 25 6.93 -4.43 -4.24
N LYS A 26 6.33 -3.27 -3.92
CA LYS A 26 6.41 -2.65 -2.61
C LYS A 26 5.26 -1.68 -2.38
N LEU A 27 4.71 -1.68 -1.16
CA LEU A 27 3.97 -0.57 -0.58
C LEU A 27 4.87 0.16 0.41
N TYR A 28 5.00 1.47 0.26
CA TYR A 28 5.78 2.30 1.16
C TYR A 28 4.89 3.39 1.76
N TYR A 29 4.75 3.36 3.09
CA TYR A 29 4.05 4.38 3.85
C TYR A 29 4.99 5.53 4.19
N ASP A 30 4.64 6.72 3.74
CA ASP A 30 5.32 7.97 4.10
C ASP A 30 4.53 8.68 5.20
N LYS A 31 5.11 8.74 6.40
CA LYS A 31 4.50 9.38 7.56
C LYS A 31 4.38 10.91 7.42
N SER A 32 5.25 11.54 6.63
CA SER A 32 5.26 13.01 6.49
C SER A 32 4.09 13.52 5.65
N THR A 33 3.69 12.73 4.65
CA THR A 33 2.59 13.07 3.75
C THR A 33 1.33 12.24 4.01
N GLU A 34 1.42 11.24 4.88
CA GLU A 34 0.38 10.23 5.12
C GLU A 34 -0.13 9.62 3.80
N THR A 35 0.81 9.16 2.98
CA THR A 35 0.51 8.50 1.69
C THR A 35 1.19 7.16 1.59
N VAL A 36 0.57 6.23 0.85
CA VAL A 36 1.21 4.97 0.47
C VAL A 36 1.57 5.00 -1.01
N THR A 37 2.84 4.77 -1.31
CA THR A 37 3.31 4.59 -2.69
C THR A 37 3.40 3.10 -3.02
N ALA A 38 2.59 2.65 -3.98
CA ALA A 38 2.69 1.35 -4.60
C ALA A 38 3.69 1.40 -5.76
N THR A 39 4.74 0.58 -5.70
CA THR A 39 5.70 0.39 -6.80
C THR A 39 5.49 -0.98 -7.41
N PHE A 40 5.45 -1.05 -8.74
CA PHE A 40 5.29 -2.29 -9.50
C PHE A 40 6.63 -2.75 -10.09
N GLU A 41 6.74 -4.03 -10.43
CA GLU A 41 7.96 -4.61 -11.01
C GLU A 41 8.39 -3.95 -12.33
N CYS A 42 7.45 -3.39 -13.10
CA CYS A 42 7.75 -2.63 -14.31
C CYS A 42 8.30 -1.21 -14.04
N GLY A 43 8.43 -0.81 -12.78
CA GLY A 43 8.84 0.55 -12.38
C GLY A 43 7.69 1.56 -12.29
N GLY A 44 6.47 1.20 -12.72
CA GLY A 44 5.29 2.04 -12.55
C GLY A 44 4.95 2.25 -11.08
N THR A 45 4.34 3.39 -10.76
CA THR A 45 3.94 3.74 -9.40
C THR A 45 2.50 4.26 -9.36
N LYS A 46 1.82 4.00 -8.25
CA LYS A 46 0.54 4.63 -7.88
C LYS A 46 0.62 5.13 -6.43
N LYS A 47 -0.13 6.18 -6.10
CA LYS A 47 -0.20 6.72 -4.73
C LYS A 47 -1.62 6.59 -4.19
N ALA A 48 -1.73 6.23 -2.92
CA ALA A 48 -2.97 6.25 -2.15
C ALA A 48 -2.84 7.30 -1.04
N ASN A 49 -3.84 8.18 -0.92
CA ASN A 49 -3.99 9.06 0.24
C ASN A 49 -4.59 8.25 1.39
N VAL A 50 -3.97 8.31 2.57
CA VAL A 50 -4.36 7.58 3.78
C VAL A 50 -4.27 8.49 5.03
N ALA A 51 -4.45 9.80 4.83
CA ALA A 51 -4.34 10.80 5.88
C ALA A 51 -5.37 10.56 7.00
N GLY A 52 -4.88 10.44 8.24
CA GLY A 52 -5.72 10.17 9.42
C GLY A 52 -6.27 8.74 9.52
N ASP A 53 -5.86 7.83 8.64
CA ASP A 53 -6.36 6.46 8.65
C ASP A 53 -5.78 5.62 9.80
N SER A 54 -6.63 4.74 10.34
CA SER A 54 -6.17 3.54 11.06
C SER A 54 -5.58 2.51 10.08
N GLY A 55 -4.86 1.51 10.58
CA GLY A 55 -4.31 0.44 9.74
C GLY A 55 -5.36 -0.25 8.86
N THR A 56 -6.57 -0.48 9.36
CA THR A 56 -7.67 -1.09 8.59
C THR A 56 -8.24 -0.16 7.52
N ALA A 57 -8.41 1.14 7.83
CA ALA A 57 -8.88 2.12 6.86
C ALA A 57 -7.85 2.28 5.72
N MET A 58 -6.57 2.38 6.08
CA MET A 58 -5.44 2.44 5.15
C MET A 58 -5.44 1.25 4.18
N ILE A 59 -5.67 0.03 4.66
CA ILE A 59 -5.76 -1.17 3.78
C ILE A 59 -6.88 -1.00 2.75
N SER A 60 -8.07 -0.55 3.19
CA SER A 60 -9.22 -0.33 2.29
C SER A 60 -8.89 0.67 1.19
N ASP A 61 -8.24 1.77 1.58
CA ASP A 61 -7.92 2.88 0.67
C ASP A 61 -6.80 2.55 -0.29
N ILE A 62 -5.77 1.80 0.14
CA ILE A 62 -4.78 1.22 -0.77
C ILE A 62 -5.48 0.40 -1.85
N ILE A 63 -6.33 -0.56 -1.48
CA ILE A 63 -6.98 -1.48 -2.44
C ILE A 63 -7.84 -0.70 -3.45
N LYS A 64 -8.61 0.30 -3.00
CA LYS A 64 -9.46 1.11 -3.89
C LYS A 64 -8.67 1.99 -4.86
N GLN A 65 -7.53 2.54 -4.42
CA GLN A 65 -6.81 3.57 -5.16
C GLN A 65 -5.70 3.01 -6.07
N ILE A 66 -5.14 1.83 -5.77
CA ILE A 66 -4.03 1.27 -6.56
C ILE A 66 -4.47 0.25 -7.62
N ILE A 67 -5.74 -0.18 -7.59
CA ILE A 67 -6.33 -1.05 -8.62
C ILE A 67 -6.71 -0.21 -9.84
#